data_AF-G0NFW6-F1
#
_entry.id   AF-G0NFW6-F1
#
_cell.length_a   1.000
_cell.length_b   1.000
_cell.length_c   1.000
_cell.angle_alpha   90.00
_cell.angle_beta   90.00
_cell.angle_gamma   90.00
#
_symmetry.space_group_name_H-M   'P 1'
#
loop_
_entity.id
_entity.type
_entity.pdbx_description
1 polymer ?
#
loop_
_entity_poly.entity_id
_entity_poly.type
_entity_poly.pdbx_seq_one_letter_code
_entity_poly.pdbx_strand_id
1 'polypeptide(L)'
;MAAQRNNHGQKINDFLRQGYAYNNYPFITHSHMSRHNLDIVEDGQGKAQGTLRNEEICMVCKGEASEGKELFTCDGQFNGEMKKQPFQPCNSKFHLDCIKAYNASGYDFAYAARPECQRKFLCPLHCCSVCNTENMKQSAYESELIECAFCFRAFHSKCCYPAGSKQLDVIIESATYKMLVCPSHSEPAPVLQHLPACCSEDCKVKGELQECKKCIRSYHPGCRKVKKIKEELTEKDAPEDLCDSCLCEDVLIVNMRVASEQFMALSDGFTMDMDRYGSIARYVNHSCKNFNAEFPKKHAYVGKCKRLYLFEQRRYLKASRVIEAGEEVTVSYGFTNKSCFCDSCLEEKKELEKLEWIENLDKENDVPSGATKRKAAFESNSPKAKVFKPSN
;
A
#
# COMPACT_ATOMS: atom_id res chain seq x y z
N MET A 1 -32.31 1.94 7.83
CA MET A 1 -31.00 1.25 7.82
C MET A 1 -31.09 -0.26 7.57
N ALA A 2 -32.01 -1.03 8.20
CA ALA A 2 -32.08 -2.48 7.99
C ALA A 2 -32.42 -2.91 6.55
N ALA A 3 -33.35 -2.23 5.87
CA ALA A 3 -33.70 -2.52 4.46
C ALA A 3 -32.56 -2.22 3.46
N GLN A 4 -31.74 -1.19 3.71
CA GLN A 4 -30.56 -0.89 2.89
C GLN A 4 -29.44 -1.92 3.06
N ARG A 5 -29.27 -2.49 4.26
CA ARG A 5 -28.26 -3.54 4.52
C ARG A 5 -28.55 -4.84 3.78
N ASN A 6 -29.81 -5.23 3.65
CA ASN A 6 -30.19 -6.44 2.90
C ASN A 6 -29.92 -6.31 1.39
N ASN A 7 -30.04 -5.10 0.83
CA ASN A 7 -29.73 -4.84 -0.58
C ASN A 7 -28.21 -4.87 -0.85
N HIS A 8 -27.39 -4.37 0.08
CA HIS A 8 -25.94 -4.30 -0.11
C HIS A 8 -25.26 -5.67 -0.25
N GLY A 9 -25.58 -6.60 0.65
CA GLY A 9 -25.03 -7.96 0.58
C GLY A 9 -25.43 -8.69 -0.71
N GLN A 10 -26.63 -8.40 -1.22
CA GLN A 10 -27.08 -8.91 -2.51
C GLN A 10 -26.28 -8.31 -3.67
N LYS A 11 -26.05 -6.99 -3.69
CA LYS A 11 -25.20 -6.32 -4.70
C LYS A 11 -23.79 -6.93 -4.77
N ILE A 12 -23.16 -7.22 -3.63
CA ILE A 12 -21.85 -7.88 -3.59
C ILE A 12 -21.92 -9.31 -4.16
N ASN A 13 -22.93 -10.09 -3.76
CA ASN A 13 -23.10 -11.45 -4.28
C ASN A 13 -23.35 -11.44 -5.80
N ASP A 14 -24.17 -10.52 -6.30
CA ASP A 14 -24.46 -10.38 -7.72
C ASP A 14 -23.22 -9.94 -8.50
N PHE A 15 -22.40 -9.05 -7.93
CA PHE A 15 -21.09 -8.70 -8.48
C PHE A 15 -20.16 -9.92 -8.57
N LEU A 16 -20.03 -10.71 -7.49
CA LEU A 16 -19.16 -11.89 -7.45
C LEU A 16 -19.62 -13.00 -8.40
N ARG A 17 -20.92 -13.12 -8.65
CA ARG A 17 -21.50 -14.07 -9.61
C ARG A 17 -21.14 -13.78 -11.07
N GLN A 18 -20.76 -12.55 -11.40
CA GLN A 18 -20.32 -12.19 -12.76
C GLN A 18 -18.97 -12.86 -13.13
N GLY A 19 -18.30 -13.50 -12.17
CA GLY A 19 -16.97 -14.06 -12.34
C GLY A 19 -15.89 -12.99 -12.29
N TYR A 20 -14.63 -13.42 -12.35
CA TYR A 20 -13.51 -12.50 -12.38
C TYR A 20 -13.43 -11.80 -13.73
N ALA A 21 -13.76 -10.51 -13.75
CA ALA A 21 -13.52 -9.65 -14.91
C ALA A 21 -12.07 -9.15 -14.85
N TYR A 22 -11.28 -9.53 -15.85
CA TYR A 22 -9.91 -9.06 -15.98
C TYR A 22 -9.90 -7.54 -16.17
N ASN A 23 -9.14 -6.81 -15.36
CA ASN A 23 -9.00 -5.35 -15.44
C ASN A 23 -7.98 -4.91 -16.53
N ASN A 24 -7.68 -5.80 -17.47
CA ASN A 24 -6.68 -5.64 -18.53
C ASN A 24 -5.26 -5.31 -18.06
N TYR A 25 -4.92 -5.46 -16.78
CA TYR A 25 -3.56 -5.31 -16.28
C TYR A 25 -2.71 -6.55 -16.62
N PRO A 26 -1.49 -6.44 -17.20
CA PRO A 26 -0.68 -5.23 -17.33
C PRO A 26 -0.78 -4.53 -18.71
N PHE A 27 -1.68 -4.96 -19.59
CA PHE A 27 -1.80 -4.45 -20.95
C PHE A 27 -2.32 -3.00 -21.01
N ILE A 28 -3.20 -2.62 -20.07
CA ILE A 28 -3.68 -1.26 -19.87
C ILE A 28 -3.37 -0.89 -18.43
N THR A 29 -2.67 0.21 -18.18
CA THR A 29 -2.37 0.69 -16.83
C THR A 29 -2.89 2.11 -16.65
N HIS A 30 -3.68 2.33 -15.61
CA HIS A 30 -4.13 3.65 -15.21
C HIS A 30 -3.07 4.35 -14.37
N SER A 31 -2.84 5.64 -14.65
CA SER A 31 -2.12 6.52 -13.73
C SER A 31 -2.96 6.83 -12.50
N HIS A 32 -2.31 7.27 -11.43
CA HIS A 32 -3.02 7.76 -10.27
C HIS A 32 -3.84 9.00 -10.61
N MET A 33 -5.01 9.10 -9.98
CA MET A 33 -5.96 10.17 -10.22
C MET A 33 -5.88 11.22 -9.12
N SER A 34 -6.04 12.49 -9.48
CA SER A 34 -6.29 13.54 -8.50
C SER A 34 -7.64 13.33 -7.82
N ARG A 35 -7.73 13.64 -6.52
CA ARG A 35 -9.01 13.69 -5.81
C ARG A 35 -9.73 14.97 -6.20
N HIS A 36 -11.01 14.83 -6.55
CA HIS A 36 -11.87 15.98 -6.85
C HIS A 36 -12.94 16.23 -5.78
N ASN A 37 -13.17 15.23 -4.91
CA ASN A 37 -14.13 15.29 -3.81
C ASN A 37 -13.59 15.98 -2.55
N LEU A 38 -12.36 16.49 -2.58
CA LEU A 38 -11.71 17.17 -1.47
C LEU A 38 -10.92 18.37 -1.99
N ASP A 39 -11.35 19.57 -1.62
CA ASP A 39 -10.58 20.80 -1.82
C ASP A 39 -9.69 21.06 -0.61
N ILE A 40 -8.47 21.51 -0.85
CA ILE A 40 -7.49 21.81 0.20
C ILE A 40 -6.90 23.19 -0.06
N VAL A 41 -6.94 24.03 0.97
CA VAL A 41 -6.31 25.36 0.98
C VAL A 41 -5.24 25.37 2.07
N GLU A 42 -3.97 25.34 1.70
CA GLU A 42 -2.84 25.38 2.63
C GLU A 42 -2.66 26.78 3.23
N ASP A 43 -2.33 26.84 4.53
CA ASP A 43 -2.04 28.09 5.25
C ASP A 43 -0.54 28.46 5.27
N GLY A 44 0.30 27.63 4.64
CA GLY A 44 1.77 27.78 4.60
C GLY A 44 2.49 27.34 5.88
N GLN A 45 1.78 27.01 6.96
CA GLN A 45 2.33 26.58 8.26
C GLN A 45 2.22 25.05 8.48
N GLY A 46 1.97 24.29 7.41
CA GLY A 46 1.79 22.84 7.47
C GLY A 46 0.39 22.42 7.92
N LYS A 47 -0.57 23.34 7.95
CA LYS A 47 -1.99 23.03 8.08
C LYS A 47 -2.73 23.42 6.80
N ALA A 48 -3.90 22.84 6.63
CA ALA A 48 -4.79 23.23 5.55
C ALA A 48 -6.24 23.19 5.98
N GLN A 49 -7.06 24.05 5.37
CA GLN A 49 -8.50 23.93 5.45
C GLN A 49 -8.97 23.00 4.33
N GLY A 50 -9.65 21.93 4.69
CA GLY A 50 -10.25 21.00 3.76
C GLY A 50 -11.76 21.22 3.62
N THR A 51 -12.30 21.05 2.42
CA THR A 51 -13.74 21.04 2.15
C THR A 51 -14.09 19.80 1.36
N LEU A 52 -14.89 18.90 1.95
CA LEU A 52 -15.41 17.73 1.25
C LEU A 52 -16.58 18.14 0.35
N ARG A 53 -16.50 17.78 -0.92
CA ARG A 53 -17.60 18.00 -1.86
C ARG A 53 -18.46 16.75 -1.94
N ASN A 54 -19.77 16.93 -1.81
CA ASN A 54 -20.74 15.85 -2.00
C ASN A 54 -21.25 15.85 -3.45
N GLU A 55 -20.33 15.62 -4.39
CA GLU A 55 -20.65 15.59 -5.81
C GLU A 55 -21.25 14.22 -6.21
N GLU A 56 -22.27 14.25 -7.06
CA GLU A 56 -22.86 13.05 -7.68
C GLU A 56 -22.13 12.69 -8.98
N ILE A 57 -20.80 12.60 -8.90
CA ILE A 57 -19.94 12.27 -10.05
C ILE A 57 -19.01 11.09 -9.75
N CYS A 58 -18.61 10.39 -10.80
CA CYS A 58 -17.65 9.30 -10.69
C CYS A 58 -16.23 9.81 -10.40
N MET A 59 -15.57 9.22 -9.39
CA MET A 59 -14.15 9.48 -9.06
C MET A 59 -13.19 9.20 -10.22
N VAL A 60 -13.57 8.31 -11.14
CA VAL A 60 -12.72 7.86 -12.24
C VAL A 60 -12.99 8.65 -13.53
N CYS A 61 -14.21 8.62 -14.06
CA CYS A 61 -14.51 9.27 -15.35
C CYS A 61 -14.99 10.73 -15.22
N LYS A 62 -15.25 11.23 -14.00
CA LYS A 62 -15.86 12.54 -13.70
C LYS A 62 -17.26 12.76 -14.30
N GLY A 63 -17.88 11.70 -14.83
CA GLY A 63 -19.25 11.75 -15.33
C GLY A 63 -20.28 11.55 -14.22
N GLU A 64 -21.46 12.13 -14.41
CA GLU A 64 -22.62 11.98 -13.54
C GLU A 64 -23.29 10.60 -13.69
N ALA A 65 -24.26 10.31 -12.81
CA ALA A 65 -25.15 9.18 -13.00
C ALA A 65 -26.00 9.38 -14.27
N SER A 66 -26.16 8.33 -15.07
CA SER A 66 -27.01 8.34 -16.28
C SER A 66 -27.79 7.04 -16.40
N GLU A 67 -28.76 6.99 -17.32
CA GLU A 67 -29.53 5.77 -17.57
C GLU A 67 -28.60 4.62 -17.97
N GLY A 68 -28.58 3.56 -17.16
CA GLY A 68 -27.67 2.41 -17.33
C GLY A 68 -26.28 2.56 -16.69
N LYS A 69 -25.95 3.71 -16.08
CA LYS A 69 -24.68 3.94 -15.35
C LYS A 69 -24.96 4.55 -13.97
N GLU A 70 -25.37 3.71 -13.03
CA GLU A 70 -25.53 4.07 -11.62
C GLU A 70 -24.18 4.36 -10.95
N LEU A 71 -24.17 5.32 -10.03
CA LEU A 71 -23.02 5.59 -9.15
C LEU A 71 -23.13 4.74 -7.88
N PHE A 72 -22.08 3.98 -7.61
CA PHE A 72 -21.92 3.20 -6.39
C PHE A 72 -21.10 3.99 -5.39
N THR A 73 -21.53 4.00 -4.14
CA THR A 73 -20.80 4.64 -3.03
C THR A 73 -19.81 3.65 -2.43
N CYS A 74 -18.60 4.12 -2.11
CA CYS A 74 -17.63 3.38 -1.32
C CYS A 74 -18.19 3.03 0.08
N ASP A 75 -17.91 1.83 0.56
CA ASP A 75 -18.34 1.40 1.91
C ASP A 75 -17.56 2.07 3.05
N GLY A 76 -16.39 2.64 2.75
CA GLY A 76 -15.61 3.51 3.63
C GLY A 76 -14.90 2.85 4.82
N GLN A 77 -15.40 1.75 5.37
CA GLN A 77 -14.84 1.10 6.57
C GLN A 77 -14.26 -0.29 6.28
N PHE A 78 -13.16 -0.63 6.94
CA PHE A 78 -12.66 -2.01 6.97
C PHE A 78 -13.48 -2.91 7.91
N ASN A 79 -13.33 -4.22 7.80
CA ASN A 79 -13.73 -5.09 8.91
C ASN A 79 -12.67 -4.99 10.01
N GLY A 80 -13.08 -4.64 11.24
CA GLY A 80 -12.17 -4.55 12.39
C GLY A 80 -11.78 -3.14 12.85
N GLU A 81 -12.18 -2.07 12.15
CA GLU A 81 -12.10 -0.69 12.64
C GLU A 81 -13.06 -0.49 13.83
N MET A 82 -12.63 -0.94 15.01
CA MET A 82 -13.36 -0.68 16.25
C MET A 82 -12.94 0.68 16.84
N LYS A 83 -13.88 1.64 16.74
CA LYS A 83 -14.25 2.64 17.78
C LYS A 83 -13.25 3.71 18.24
N LYS A 84 -11.97 3.74 17.83
CA LYS A 84 -11.00 4.71 18.41
C LYS A 84 -10.80 6.02 17.65
N GLN A 85 -11.19 6.11 16.38
CA GLN A 85 -11.13 7.38 15.63
C GLN A 85 -12.52 7.77 15.12
N PRO A 86 -12.83 9.09 15.05
CA PRO A 86 -14.06 9.56 14.44
C PRO A 86 -14.12 9.05 13.00
N PHE A 87 -15.19 8.33 12.69
CA PHE A 87 -15.48 7.79 11.37
C PHE A 87 -15.28 8.86 10.30
N GLN A 88 -14.43 8.58 9.31
CA GLN A 88 -14.41 9.34 8.07
C GLN A 88 -15.33 8.63 7.08
N PRO A 89 -16.55 9.15 6.82
CA PRO A 89 -17.34 8.66 5.71
C PRO A 89 -16.59 8.94 4.41
N CYS A 90 -16.16 7.88 3.74
CA CYS A 90 -15.70 8.00 2.36
C CYS A 90 -16.90 8.33 1.47
N ASN A 91 -16.94 9.53 0.93
CA ASN A 91 -17.99 9.96 0.00
C ASN A 91 -17.64 9.67 -1.46
N SER A 92 -16.58 8.87 -1.72
CA SER A 92 -16.18 8.49 -3.07
C SER A 92 -17.29 7.69 -3.76
N LYS A 93 -17.65 8.11 -4.97
CA LYS A 93 -18.63 7.43 -5.83
C LYS A 93 -18.03 7.02 -7.16
N PHE A 94 -18.51 5.93 -7.75
CA PHE A 94 -17.98 5.45 -9.01
C PHE A 94 -19.00 4.66 -9.83
N HIS A 95 -18.91 4.76 -11.17
CA HIS A 95 -19.55 3.77 -12.02
C HIS A 95 -18.82 2.44 -11.86
N LEU A 96 -19.58 1.35 -11.80
CA LEU A 96 -19.03 0.01 -11.56
C LEU A 96 -17.97 -0.38 -12.60
N ASP A 97 -18.23 -0.11 -13.88
CA ASP A 97 -17.28 -0.45 -14.94
C ASP A 97 -15.99 0.38 -14.85
N CYS A 98 -16.10 1.66 -14.47
CA CYS A 98 -14.94 2.53 -14.31
C CYS A 98 -14.03 2.07 -13.16
N ILE A 99 -14.60 1.70 -12.01
CA ILE A 99 -13.77 1.23 -10.88
C ILE A 99 -13.20 -0.17 -11.11
N LYS A 100 -13.91 -1.04 -11.85
CA LYS A 100 -13.40 -2.37 -12.25
C LYS A 100 -12.20 -2.26 -13.20
N ALA A 101 -12.23 -1.27 -14.10
CA ALA A 101 -11.15 -1.02 -15.04
C ALA A 101 -9.96 -0.30 -14.38
N TYR A 102 -10.21 0.50 -13.34
CA TYR A 102 -9.17 1.23 -12.63
C TYR A 102 -8.18 0.26 -11.97
N ASN A 103 -6.90 0.39 -12.30
CA ASN A 103 -5.86 -0.56 -11.89
C ASN A 103 -4.52 0.12 -11.54
N ALA A 104 -4.54 1.41 -11.20
CA ALA A 104 -3.35 2.14 -10.77
C ALA A 104 -2.71 1.44 -9.55
N SER A 105 -1.38 1.31 -9.53
CA SER A 105 -0.64 0.50 -8.53
C SER A 105 -1.19 -0.93 -8.36
N GLY A 106 -1.71 -1.52 -9.43
CA GLY A 106 -2.27 -2.88 -9.40
C GLY A 106 -3.54 -3.00 -8.56
N TYR A 107 -4.27 -1.90 -8.34
CA TYR A 107 -5.55 -1.92 -7.62
C TYR A 107 -6.54 -2.90 -8.27
N ASP A 108 -7.24 -3.66 -7.43
CA ASP A 108 -8.23 -4.65 -7.84
C ASP A 108 -9.50 -4.47 -6.99
N PHE A 109 -10.49 -3.81 -7.59
CA PHE A 109 -11.78 -3.57 -6.95
C PHE A 109 -12.50 -4.87 -6.57
N ALA A 110 -12.35 -5.92 -7.38
CA ALA A 110 -13.02 -7.19 -7.14
C ALA A 110 -12.43 -7.92 -5.93
N TYR A 111 -11.16 -7.69 -5.63
CA TYR A 111 -10.49 -8.31 -4.48
C TYR A 111 -11.15 -7.91 -3.15
N ALA A 112 -11.38 -6.61 -2.92
CA ALA A 112 -12.00 -6.13 -1.68
C ALA A 112 -13.43 -6.69 -1.45
N ALA A 113 -14.17 -6.90 -2.54
CA ALA A 113 -15.54 -7.40 -2.50
C ALA A 113 -15.64 -8.88 -2.07
N ARG A 114 -14.54 -9.64 -2.10
CA ARG A 114 -14.54 -11.07 -1.76
C ARG A 114 -14.86 -11.31 -0.28
N PRO A 115 -15.65 -12.35 0.05
CA PRO A 115 -15.97 -12.70 1.43
C PRO A 115 -14.75 -12.98 2.29
N GLU A 116 -13.70 -13.56 1.70
CA GLU A 116 -12.44 -13.91 2.37
C GLU A 116 -11.54 -12.69 2.61
N CYS A 117 -11.90 -11.53 2.06
CA CYS A 117 -11.18 -10.27 2.20
C CYS A 117 -11.99 -9.31 3.08
N GLN A 118 -12.63 -8.31 2.49
CA GLN A 118 -13.38 -7.29 3.23
C GLN A 118 -14.89 -7.45 3.07
N ARG A 119 -15.35 -8.18 2.04
CA ARG A 119 -16.76 -8.28 1.65
C ARG A 119 -17.41 -6.89 1.52
N LYS A 120 -16.67 -5.96 0.91
CA LYS A 120 -17.04 -4.54 0.77
C LYS A 120 -16.56 -3.95 -0.55
N PHE A 121 -17.26 -2.93 -1.03
CA PHE A 121 -16.83 -2.10 -2.14
C PHE A 121 -15.95 -0.96 -1.62
N LEU A 122 -14.64 -1.18 -1.65
CA LEU A 122 -13.66 -0.25 -1.11
C LEU A 122 -12.88 0.42 -2.22
N CYS A 123 -12.84 1.76 -2.23
CA CYS A 123 -12.05 2.54 -3.18
C CYS A 123 -10.54 2.52 -2.83
N PRO A 124 -9.66 2.99 -3.73
CA PRO A 124 -8.21 3.09 -3.52
C PRO A 124 -7.72 3.82 -2.26
N LEU A 125 -8.56 4.68 -1.65
CA LEU A 125 -8.23 5.30 -0.34
C LEU A 125 -8.32 4.32 0.83
N HIS A 126 -8.96 3.18 0.62
CA HIS A 126 -9.06 2.09 1.60
C HIS A 126 -8.19 0.91 1.19
N CYS A 127 -7.07 1.17 0.53
CA CYS A 127 -6.00 0.19 0.42
C CYS A 127 -4.65 0.89 0.38
N CYS A 128 -3.65 0.33 1.06
CA CYS A 128 -2.28 0.79 0.97
C CYS A 128 -1.74 0.58 -0.46
N SER A 129 -1.45 1.68 -1.15
CA SER A 129 -0.93 1.70 -2.52
C SER A 129 0.35 0.89 -2.65
N VAL A 130 1.25 0.92 -1.65
CA VAL A 130 2.54 0.23 -1.75
C VAL A 130 2.39 -1.27 -1.55
N CYS A 131 1.72 -1.72 -0.48
CA CYS A 131 1.44 -3.14 -0.29
C CYS A 131 0.71 -3.72 -1.51
N ASN A 132 -0.18 -2.92 -2.10
CA ASN A 132 -0.92 -3.33 -3.28
C ASN A 132 -0.02 -3.47 -4.53
N THR A 133 0.92 -2.55 -4.75
CA THR A 133 1.97 -2.65 -5.80
C THR A 133 2.89 -3.85 -5.56
N GLU A 134 3.28 -4.10 -4.32
CA GLU A 134 4.12 -5.24 -3.92
C GLU A 134 3.35 -6.57 -3.88
N ASN A 135 2.09 -6.57 -4.31
CA ASN A 135 1.16 -7.71 -4.34
C ASN A 135 0.86 -8.33 -2.96
N MET A 136 1.15 -7.63 -1.87
CA MET A 136 0.69 -7.95 -0.51
C MET A 136 -0.77 -7.52 -0.32
N LYS A 137 -1.68 -8.13 -1.10
CA LYS A 137 -3.07 -7.68 -1.23
C LYS A 137 -3.83 -7.72 0.09
N GLN A 138 -3.67 -8.76 0.91
CA GLN A 138 -4.35 -8.82 2.21
C GLN A 138 -3.89 -7.70 3.13
N SER A 139 -2.58 -7.56 3.31
CA SER A 139 -2.00 -6.49 4.12
C SER A 139 -2.41 -5.12 3.60
N ALA A 140 -2.57 -4.94 2.28
CA ALA A 140 -3.02 -3.66 1.72
C ALA A 140 -4.37 -3.18 2.28
N TYR A 141 -5.23 -4.06 2.80
CA TYR A 141 -6.50 -3.68 3.42
C TYR A 141 -6.46 -3.72 4.96
N GLU A 142 -5.28 -3.65 5.56
CA GLU A 142 -5.15 -3.40 6.99
C GLU A 142 -5.53 -1.95 7.35
N SER A 143 -5.91 -1.74 8.62
CA SER A 143 -6.30 -0.43 9.14
C SER A 143 -5.11 0.54 9.28
N GLU A 144 -5.34 1.73 9.83
CA GLU A 144 -4.30 2.75 10.10
C GLU A 144 -3.66 3.31 8.83
N LEU A 145 -4.48 3.53 7.81
CA LEU A 145 -4.08 4.21 6.59
C LEU A 145 -3.98 5.72 6.80
N ILE A 146 -3.05 6.33 6.07
CA ILE A 146 -2.94 7.76 5.86
C ILE A 146 -3.18 8.05 4.37
N GLU A 147 -4.11 8.95 4.10
CA GLU A 147 -4.49 9.32 2.74
C GLU A 147 -3.57 10.40 2.19
N CYS A 148 -3.35 10.37 0.87
CA CYS A 148 -2.83 11.54 0.19
C CYS A 148 -3.91 12.62 0.10
N ALA A 149 -3.52 13.85 0.42
CA ALA A 149 -4.35 15.06 0.29
C ALA A 149 -4.86 15.29 -1.15
N PHE A 150 -3.98 15.09 -2.15
CA PHE A 150 -4.26 15.51 -3.53
C PHE A 150 -4.56 14.37 -4.52
N CYS A 151 -4.21 13.12 -4.22
CA CYS A 151 -4.45 11.99 -5.11
C CYS A 151 -5.13 10.81 -4.44
N PHE A 152 -5.66 9.92 -5.27
CA PHE A 152 -6.47 8.79 -4.88
C PHE A 152 -5.59 7.61 -4.44
N ARG A 153 -4.76 7.86 -3.42
CA ARG A 153 -3.86 6.89 -2.80
C ARG A 153 -3.93 6.99 -1.28
N ALA A 154 -3.78 5.84 -0.63
CA ALA A 154 -3.53 5.74 0.80
C ALA A 154 -2.32 4.83 1.07
N PHE A 155 -1.79 4.91 2.28
CA PHE A 155 -0.58 4.21 2.71
C PHE A 155 -0.72 3.77 4.16
N HIS A 156 -0.17 2.64 4.58
CA HIS A 156 -0.05 2.37 6.02
C HIS A 156 0.82 3.42 6.67
N SER A 157 0.27 4.11 7.67
CA SER A 157 0.94 5.23 8.36
C SER A 157 2.25 4.82 9.04
N LYS A 158 2.36 3.55 9.49
CA LYS A 158 3.53 3.04 10.21
C LYS A 158 4.66 2.51 9.32
N CYS A 159 4.33 1.75 8.27
CA CYS A 159 5.31 0.95 7.53
C CYS A 159 5.37 1.22 6.03
N CYS A 160 4.43 1.97 5.47
CA CYS A 160 4.39 2.28 4.04
C CYS A 160 4.44 3.78 3.75
N TYR A 161 4.88 4.57 4.75
CA TYR A 161 4.97 6.02 4.64
C TYR A 161 6.00 6.42 3.57
N PRO A 162 5.59 7.07 2.47
CA PRO A 162 6.51 7.35 1.38
C PRO A 162 7.60 8.34 1.78
N ALA A 163 8.85 8.02 1.45
CA ALA A 163 9.99 8.90 1.60
C ALA A 163 9.78 10.19 0.78
N GLY A 164 10.06 11.34 1.40
CA GLY A 164 9.82 12.65 0.78
C GLY A 164 8.37 13.15 0.88
N SER A 165 7.49 12.44 1.60
CA SER A 165 6.16 12.98 1.90
C SER A 165 6.22 14.05 2.98
N LYS A 166 5.41 15.10 2.81
CA LYS A 166 5.15 16.11 3.84
C LYS A 166 3.87 15.74 4.58
N GLN A 167 3.89 15.72 5.91
CA GLN A 167 2.67 15.58 6.69
C GLN A 167 1.86 16.87 6.58
N LEU A 168 0.54 16.73 6.43
CA LEU A 168 -0.40 17.84 6.35
C LEU A 168 -1.56 17.60 7.32
N ASP A 169 -1.75 18.52 8.26
CA ASP A 169 -2.90 18.49 9.15
C ASP A 169 -4.06 19.25 8.48
N VAL A 170 -5.10 18.54 8.05
CA VAL A 170 -6.24 19.08 7.30
C VAL A 170 -7.45 19.21 8.23
N ILE A 171 -7.99 20.42 8.37
CA ILE A 171 -9.17 20.71 9.17
C ILE A 171 -10.41 20.62 8.27
N ILE A 172 -11.33 19.70 8.57
CA ILE A 172 -12.61 19.53 7.86
C ILE A 172 -13.71 19.54 8.92
N GLU A 173 -14.71 20.42 8.79
CA GLU A 173 -15.87 20.51 9.70
C GLU A 173 -15.48 20.49 11.20
N SER A 174 -14.43 21.25 11.55
CA SER A 174 -13.86 21.37 12.91
C SER A 174 -13.08 20.14 13.43
N ALA A 175 -12.96 19.06 12.66
CA ALA A 175 -12.08 17.94 12.97
C ALA A 175 -10.75 18.07 12.22
N THR A 176 -9.64 17.75 12.90
CA THR A 176 -8.30 17.71 12.28
C THR A 176 -7.97 16.29 11.86
N TYR A 177 -7.63 16.11 10.58
CA TYR A 177 -7.25 14.86 9.97
C TYR A 177 -5.80 14.90 9.54
N LYS A 178 -5.05 13.85 9.88
CA LYS A 178 -3.66 13.70 9.45
C LYS A 178 -3.66 13.10 8.05
N MET A 179 -3.18 13.88 7.07
CA MET A 179 -2.98 13.44 5.70
C MET A 179 -1.51 13.60 5.33
N LEU A 180 -1.13 13.11 4.16
CA LEU A 180 0.19 13.37 3.59
C LEU A 180 0.09 14.00 2.20
N VAL A 181 1.09 14.78 1.86
CA VAL A 181 1.40 15.16 0.48
C VAL A 181 2.42 14.16 -0.02
N CYS A 182 1.99 13.22 -0.86
CA CYS A 182 2.87 12.16 -1.35
C CYS A 182 3.92 12.73 -2.33
N PRO A 183 5.00 11.99 -2.62
CA PRO A 183 6.11 12.49 -3.43
C PRO A 183 5.73 12.90 -4.85
N SER A 184 4.62 12.38 -5.41
CA SER A 184 4.12 12.82 -6.72
C SER A 184 3.52 14.24 -6.71
N HIS A 185 3.22 14.79 -5.54
CA HIS A 185 2.61 16.11 -5.33
C HIS A 185 3.50 17.05 -4.50
N SER A 186 4.59 16.52 -3.93
CA SER A 186 5.64 17.33 -3.35
C SER A 186 6.49 17.93 -4.46
N GLU A 187 6.95 19.16 -4.27
CA GLU A 187 8.07 19.65 -5.07
C GLU A 187 9.26 18.70 -4.86
N PRO A 188 9.95 18.27 -5.94
CA PRO A 188 11.11 17.41 -5.80
C PRO A 188 12.15 18.17 -4.98
N ALA A 189 12.41 17.69 -3.76
CA ALA A 189 13.54 18.18 -2.99
C ALA A 189 14.82 17.93 -3.81
N PRO A 190 15.78 18.87 -3.81
CA PRO A 190 17.06 18.62 -4.47
C PRO A 190 17.66 17.34 -3.92
N VAL A 191 17.94 16.39 -4.81
CA VAL A 191 18.57 15.12 -4.43
C VAL A 191 19.97 15.45 -3.93
N LEU A 192 20.18 15.35 -2.62
CA LEU A 192 21.46 15.70 -2.00
C LEU A 192 22.58 14.75 -2.43
N GLN A 193 22.24 13.48 -2.66
CA GLN A 193 23.17 12.45 -3.11
C GLN A 193 22.39 11.29 -3.73
N HIS A 194 22.82 10.82 -4.90
CA HIS A 194 22.27 9.61 -5.51
C HIS A 194 22.99 8.35 -5.03
N LEU A 195 22.24 7.26 -4.98
CA LEU A 195 22.73 5.92 -4.72
C LEU A 195 23.44 5.40 -5.98
N PRO A 196 24.73 5.02 -5.91
CA PRO A 196 25.48 4.51 -7.05
C PRO A 196 25.13 3.05 -7.36
N ALA A 197 23.83 2.75 -7.52
CA ALA A 197 23.30 1.42 -7.74
C ALA A 197 22.19 1.45 -8.80
N CYS A 198 22.36 0.67 -9.87
CA CYS A 198 21.58 0.81 -11.10
C CYS A 198 20.22 0.09 -11.13
N CYS A 199 20.13 -1.11 -10.56
CA CYS A 199 18.94 -1.97 -10.70
C CYS A 199 18.94 -3.18 -9.76
N SER A 200 20.11 -3.62 -9.32
CA SER A 200 20.32 -4.65 -8.29
C SER A 200 21.71 -4.46 -7.68
N GLU A 201 21.94 -5.06 -6.51
CA GLU A 201 23.26 -5.06 -5.85
C GLU A 201 24.35 -5.73 -6.73
N ASP A 202 23.95 -6.60 -7.66
CA ASP A 202 24.84 -7.37 -8.54
C ASP A 202 24.87 -6.87 -10.00
N CYS A 203 24.50 -5.63 -10.28
CA CYS A 203 24.51 -5.11 -11.65
C CYS A 203 25.94 -5.12 -12.24
N LYS A 204 26.21 -6.03 -13.20
CA LYS A 204 27.52 -6.16 -13.87
C LYS A 204 27.70 -5.26 -15.10
N VAL A 205 26.72 -4.43 -15.42
CA VAL A 205 26.82 -3.51 -16.55
C VAL A 205 27.88 -2.46 -16.22
N LYS A 206 28.86 -2.31 -17.10
CA LYS A 206 29.88 -1.27 -16.98
C LYS A 206 29.36 0.01 -17.64
N GLY A 207 29.65 1.16 -17.06
CA GLY A 207 29.30 2.45 -17.61
C GLY A 207 29.13 3.51 -16.53
N GLU A 208 28.88 4.74 -16.97
CA GLU A 208 28.51 5.82 -16.07
C GLU A 208 27.04 5.67 -15.65
N LEU A 209 26.78 5.90 -14.36
CA LEU A 209 25.44 5.90 -13.82
C LEU A 209 24.79 7.26 -14.07
N GLN A 210 23.61 7.24 -14.67
CA GLN A 210 22.78 8.43 -14.82
C GLN A 210 21.95 8.65 -13.55
N GLU A 211 21.95 9.88 -13.06
CA GLU A 211 21.23 10.28 -11.86
C GLU A 211 19.75 10.59 -12.19
N CYS A 212 18.81 10.01 -11.43
CA CYS A 212 17.40 10.31 -11.59
C CYS A 212 17.09 11.72 -11.08
N LYS A 213 16.44 12.56 -11.88
CA LYS A 213 16.05 13.91 -11.48
C LYS A 213 15.01 13.96 -10.35
N LYS A 214 14.19 12.91 -10.19
CA LYS A 214 13.07 12.88 -9.24
C LYS A 214 13.33 12.09 -7.96
N CYS A 215 14.38 11.28 -7.90
CA CYS A 215 14.65 10.45 -6.72
C CYS A 215 16.13 10.16 -6.54
N ILE A 216 16.48 9.57 -5.41
CA ILE A 216 17.87 9.25 -5.03
C ILE A 216 18.50 8.12 -5.85
N ARG A 217 17.85 7.54 -6.86
CA ARG A 217 18.40 6.39 -7.59
C ARG A 217 19.24 6.85 -8.77
N SER A 218 20.37 6.17 -9.01
CA SER A 218 21.06 6.23 -10.29
C SER A 218 20.81 4.96 -11.11
N TYR A 219 21.03 5.00 -12.42
CA TYR A 219 20.84 3.86 -13.31
C TYR A 219 21.73 3.96 -14.54
N HIS A 220 22.17 2.83 -15.06
CA HIS A 220 22.73 2.76 -16.40
C HIS A 220 21.59 2.97 -17.41
N PRO A 221 21.73 3.83 -18.42
CA PRO A 221 20.71 4.04 -19.44
C PRO A 221 20.24 2.72 -20.08
N GLY A 222 21.17 1.79 -20.34
CA GLY A 222 20.87 0.47 -20.91
C GLY A 222 20.18 -0.53 -19.97
N CYS A 223 20.11 -0.25 -18.67
CA CYS A 223 19.42 -1.11 -17.70
C CYS A 223 17.94 -0.74 -17.50
N ARG A 224 17.47 0.36 -18.09
CA ARG A 224 16.06 0.74 -18.06
C ARG A 224 15.22 -0.31 -18.79
N LYS A 225 14.29 -0.92 -18.07
CA LYS A 225 13.34 -1.91 -18.56
C LYS A 225 12.06 -1.25 -19.08
N VAL A 226 11.71 -0.07 -18.57
CA VAL A 226 10.48 0.63 -18.96
C VAL A 226 10.73 1.39 -20.26
N LYS A 227 10.12 0.87 -21.33
CA LYS A 227 10.03 1.54 -22.63
C LYS A 227 8.58 1.96 -22.81
N LYS A 228 8.32 3.22 -23.17
CA LYS A 228 6.97 3.73 -23.39
C LYS A 228 6.38 3.01 -24.62
N ILE A 229 5.33 2.20 -24.43
CA ILE A 229 4.61 1.54 -25.53
C ILE A 229 3.76 2.62 -26.21
N LYS A 230 3.93 2.79 -27.53
CA LYS A 230 3.37 3.91 -28.31
C LYS A 230 1.90 3.61 -28.68
N GLU A 231 0.98 4.53 -28.36
CA GLU A 231 -0.40 4.51 -28.91
C GLU A 231 -0.51 5.41 -30.17
N GLU A 232 0.29 6.47 -30.32
CA GLU A 232 0.25 7.35 -31.50
C GLU A 232 1.67 7.83 -31.90
N LEU A 233 1.95 7.79 -33.21
CA LEU A 233 3.24 7.93 -33.91
C LEU A 233 3.93 9.32 -33.86
N THR A 234 4.01 9.99 -32.71
CA THR A 234 4.87 11.18 -32.55
C THR A 234 5.87 10.99 -31.42
N GLU A 235 7.16 10.99 -31.78
CA GLU A 235 8.27 10.64 -30.90
C GLU A 235 8.51 11.70 -29.82
N LYS A 236 8.23 11.34 -28.58
CA LYS A 236 8.96 11.89 -27.43
C LYS A 236 9.51 10.70 -26.66
N ASP A 237 10.83 10.59 -26.60
CA ASP A 237 11.51 9.62 -25.77
C ASP A 237 11.05 9.77 -24.32
N ALA A 238 10.97 8.65 -23.59
CA ALA A 238 10.77 8.72 -22.15
C ALA A 238 11.95 9.52 -21.56
N PRO A 239 11.71 10.52 -20.68
CA PRO A 239 12.74 11.42 -20.20
C PRO A 239 14.00 10.64 -19.79
N GLU A 240 15.13 10.98 -20.39
CA GLU A 240 16.38 10.24 -20.18
C GLU A 240 16.82 10.33 -18.72
N ASP A 241 16.44 11.42 -18.04
CA ASP A 241 16.77 11.81 -16.67
C ASP A 241 15.83 11.20 -15.60
N LEU A 242 14.94 10.26 -15.95
CA LEU A 242 14.10 9.55 -15.00
C LEU A 242 14.36 8.04 -14.97
N CYS A 243 14.48 7.48 -13.75
CA CYS A 243 14.55 6.04 -13.54
C CYS A 243 13.20 5.36 -13.79
N ASP A 244 13.21 4.04 -14.03
CA ASP A 244 12.00 3.24 -14.28
C ASP A 244 10.93 3.42 -13.20
N SER A 245 11.31 3.45 -11.92
CA SER A 245 10.35 3.63 -10.83
C SER A 245 9.71 5.02 -10.84
N CYS A 246 10.47 6.09 -11.10
CA CYS A 246 9.87 7.41 -11.23
C CYS A 246 8.99 7.56 -12.48
N LEU A 247 9.28 6.81 -13.54
CA LEU A 247 8.45 6.74 -14.73
C LEU A 247 7.14 5.98 -14.48
N CYS A 248 7.18 4.95 -13.63
CA CYS A 248 6.00 4.20 -13.21
C CYS A 248 5.23 4.83 -12.05
N GLU A 249 5.66 6.00 -11.56
CA GLU A 249 5.12 6.65 -10.34
C GLU A 249 5.21 5.77 -9.08
N ASP A 250 6.18 4.85 -9.06
CA ASP A 250 6.50 4.04 -7.88
C ASP A 250 6.90 4.93 -6.71
N VAL A 251 6.62 4.42 -5.53
CA VAL A 251 6.78 5.14 -4.29
C VAL A 251 7.91 4.50 -3.50
N LEU A 252 8.98 5.26 -3.24
CA LEU A 252 10.02 4.83 -2.31
C LEU A 252 9.50 4.94 -0.88
N ILE A 253 9.53 3.87 -0.10
CA ILE A 253 9.24 3.93 1.34
C ILE A 253 10.53 4.17 2.12
N VAL A 254 10.44 4.86 3.26
CA VAL A 254 11.53 4.92 4.24
C VAL A 254 11.87 3.49 4.71
N ASN A 255 13.15 3.11 4.71
CA ASN A 255 13.63 1.75 5.01
C ASN A 255 13.20 0.65 4.02
N MET A 256 12.67 1.01 2.84
CA MET A 256 12.38 0.04 1.78
C MET A 256 13.67 -0.56 1.22
N ARG A 257 13.69 -1.87 1.01
CA ARG A 257 14.69 -2.47 0.11
C ARG A 257 14.36 -2.06 -1.32
N VAL A 258 15.35 -1.52 -2.01
CA VAL A 258 15.22 -1.01 -3.38
C VAL A 258 14.97 -2.13 -4.42
N ALA A 259 15.02 -3.41 -4.00
CA ALA A 259 14.69 -4.58 -4.81
C ALA A 259 13.71 -5.51 -4.07
N SER A 260 12.46 -5.59 -4.57
CA SER A 260 11.51 -6.66 -4.24
C SER A 260 11.53 -7.68 -5.38
N GLU A 261 12.18 -8.82 -5.18
CA GLU A 261 12.31 -9.84 -6.21
C GLU A 261 11.22 -10.90 -6.06
N GLN A 262 10.16 -10.85 -6.90
CA GLN A 262 9.22 -11.97 -7.07
C GLN A 262 9.74 -13.01 -8.06
N PHE A 263 11.01 -13.39 -7.87
CA PHE A 263 11.70 -14.34 -8.70
C PHE A 263 11.66 -15.73 -8.05
N MET A 264 11.25 -16.73 -8.81
CA MET A 264 11.34 -18.13 -8.37
C MET A 264 12.29 -18.88 -9.29
N ALA A 265 13.35 -19.45 -8.71
CA ALA A 265 14.26 -20.31 -9.46
C ALA A 265 13.50 -21.50 -10.05
N LEU A 266 13.58 -21.69 -11.37
CA LEU A 266 12.99 -22.83 -12.06
C LEU A 266 14.01 -23.97 -12.16
N SER A 267 15.15 -23.69 -12.77
CA SER A 267 16.30 -24.57 -12.96
C SER A 267 17.59 -23.74 -12.99
N ASP A 268 18.75 -24.39 -13.07
CA ASP A 268 20.03 -23.68 -13.11
C ASP A 268 20.05 -22.71 -14.30
N GLY A 269 20.25 -21.42 -14.02
CA GLY A 269 20.23 -20.35 -15.02
C GLY A 269 18.84 -19.88 -15.49
N PHE A 270 17.74 -20.43 -14.96
CA PHE A 270 16.39 -20.02 -15.32
C PHE A 270 15.56 -19.62 -14.10
N THR A 271 14.93 -18.45 -14.20
CA THR A 271 14.13 -17.85 -13.15
C THR A 271 12.78 -17.47 -13.71
N MET A 272 11.70 -17.81 -13.00
CA MET A 272 10.35 -17.34 -13.34
C MET A 272 10.16 -15.94 -12.75
N ASP A 273 9.87 -14.98 -13.63
CA ASP A 273 9.42 -13.64 -13.26
C ASP A 273 7.91 -13.70 -12.99
N MET A 274 7.52 -13.83 -11.73
CA MET A 274 6.12 -13.84 -11.33
C MET A 274 5.57 -12.43 -11.09
N ASP A 275 6.41 -11.40 -11.23
CA ASP A 275 6.00 -10.01 -11.09
C ASP A 275 5.21 -9.54 -12.33
N ARG A 276 5.73 -9.87 -13.51
CA ARG A 276 5.17 -9.40 -14.79
C ARG A 276 4.13 -10.32 -15.40
N TYR A 277 4.37 -11.64 -15.33
CA TYR A 277 3.52 -12.64 -15.96
C TYR A 277 3.33 -13.80 -15.00
N GLY A 278 2.08 -14.02 -14.56
CA GLY A 278 1.81 -15.03 -13.55
C GLY A 278 0.36 -15.50 -13.56
N SER A 279 0.14 -16.63 -12.89
CA SER A 279 -1.20 -17.11 -12.54
C SER A 279 -1.54 -16.72 -11.09
N ILE A 280 -2.65 -17.21 -10.57
CA ILE A 280 -3.03 -17.02 -9.16
C ILE A 280 -1.94 -17.47 -8.16
N ALA A 281 -1.02 -18.36 -8.59
CA ALA A 281 0.10 -18.82 -7.79
C ALA A 281 1.03 -17.69 -7.30
N ARG A 282 1.04 -16.53 -7.97
CA ARG A 282 1.86 -15.38 -7.53
C ARG A 282 1.35 -14.72 -6.24
N TYR A 283 0.10 -14.98 -5.86
CA TYR A 283 -0.54 -14.41 -4.66
C TYR A 283 -0.35 -15.26 -3.41
N VAL A 284 0.36 -16.39 -3.52
CA VAL A 284 0.65 -17.24 -2.37
C VAL A 284 1.62 -16.50 -1.47
N ASN A 285 1.25 -16.30 -0.21
CA ASN A 285 2.08 -15.52 0.71
C ASN A 285 3.20 -16.35 1.33
N HIS A 286 4.21 -15.65 1.84
CA HIS A 286 5.29 -16.26 2.59
C HIS A 286 4.86 -16.55 4.04
N SER A 287 5.12 -17.76 4.53
CA SER A 287 5.13 -18.06 5.96
C SER A 287 6.46 -18.72 6.35
N CYS A 288 7.08 -18.23 7.42
CA CYS A 288 8.39 -18.73 7.85
C CYS A 288 8.32 -20.11 8.51
N LYS A 289 7.29 -20.35 9.32
CA LYS A 289 7.16 -21.60 10.11
C LYS A 289 5.91 -22.40 9.80
N ASN A 290 4.79 -21.72 9.52
CA ASN A 290 3.48 -22.35 9.41
C ASN A 290 2.99 -22.45 7.96
N PHE A 291 3.91 -22.61 7.01
CA PHE A 291 3.53 -22.77 5.61
C PHE A 291 2.82 -24.11 5.38
N ASN A 292 1.76 -24.09 4.57
CA ASN A 292 0.89 -25.25 4.32
C ASN A 292 0.90 -25.69 2.84
N ALA A 293 1.75 -25.08 2.03
CA ALA A 293 2.00 -25.45 0.66
C ALA A 293 3.49 -25.34 0.28
N GLU A 294 3.83 -25.93 -0.86
CA GLU A 294 5.15 -25.91 -1.46
C GLU A 294 5.04 -25.73 -3.00
N PHE A 295 6.16 -25.36 -3.61
CA PHE A 295 6.30 -25.26 -5.08
C PHE A 295 7.25 -26.34 -5.63
N PRO A 296 6.85 -27.62 -5.67
CA PRO A 296 7.68 -28.67 -6.25
C PRO A 296 7.97 -28.44 -7.74
N LYS A 297 9.12 -28.93 -8.20
CA LYS A 297 9.50 -29.01 -9.62
C LYS A 297 8.89 -30.27 -10.22
N LYS A 298 8.36 -30.19 -11.45
CA LYS A 298 7.96 -31.36 -12.23
C LYS A 298 8.14 -31.12 -13.72
N HIS A 299 8.55 -32.17 -14.42
CA HIS A 299 8.51 -32.19 -15.88
C HIS A 299 7.06 -32.39 -16.31
N ALA A 300 6.46 -31.34 -16.86
CA ALA A 300 5.14 -31.38 -17.44
C ALA A 300 5.27 -31.72 -18.93
N TYR A 301 4.43 -32.64 -19.41
CA TYR A 301 4.28 -32.87 -20.84
C TYR A 301 3.64 -31.63 -21.48
N VAL A 302 4.27 -31.09 -22.53
CA VAL A 302 3.80 -29.84 -23.18
C VAL A 302 3.40 -30.04 -24.62
N GLY A 303 3.71 -31.20 -25.21
CA GLY A 303 3.28 -31.52 -26.55
C GLY A 303 4.19 -32.54 -27.23
N LYS A 304 3.90 -32.83 -28.48
CA LYS A 304 4.68 -33.75 -29.31
C LYS A 304 5.20 -33.02 -30.53
N CYS A 305 6.49 -33.09 -30.77
CA CYS A 305 7.10 -32.61 -32.01
C CYS A 305 7.58 -33.81 -32.83
N LYS A 306 6.89 -34.08 -33.95
CA LYS A 306 7.12 -35.25 -34.80
C LYS A 306 7.01 -36.56 -34.00
N ARG A 307 8.14 -37.24 -33.73
CA ARG A 307 8.22 -38.50 -32.97
C ARG A 307 8.73 -38.33 -31.53
N LEU A 308 8.97 -37.08 -31.09
CA LEU A 308 9.49 -36.79 -29.76
C LEU A 308 8.40 -36.18 -28.87
N TYR A 309 8.35 -36.63 -27.61
CA TYR A 309 7.54 -35.99 -26.57
C TYR A 309 8.36 -34.86 -25.94
N LEU A 310 7.77 -33.67 -25.90
CA LEU A 310 8.37 -32.49 -25.29
C LEU A 310 7.89 -32.39 -23.85
N PHE A 311 8.86 -32.21 -22.96
CA PHE A 311 8.62 -31.97 -21.54
C PHE A 311 9.28 -30.66 -21.14
N GLU A 312 8.59 -29.86 -20.36
CA GLU A 312 9.12 -28.63 -19.77
C GLU A 312 9.13 -28.76 -18.25
N GLN A 313 10.16 -28.20 -17.64
CA GLN A 313 10.18 -28.06 -16.20
C GLN A 313 9.19 -26.97 -15.78
N ARG A 314 8.27 -27.31 -14.89
CA ARG A 314 7.30 -26.38 -14.31
C ARG A 314 7.33 -26.45 -12.79
N ARG A 315 6.90 -25.38 -12.15
CA ARG A 315 6.53 -25.35 -10.74
C ARG A 315 5.01 -25.35 -10.64
N TYR A 316 4.47 -26.02 -9.64
CA TYR A 316 3.05 -26.01 -9.33
C TYR A 316 2.89 -25.90 -7.83
N LEU A 317 1.82 -25.24 -7.39
CA LEU A 317 1.51 -25.13 -5.97
C LEU A 317 0.90 -26.44 -5.51
N LYS A 318 1.46 -27.02 -4.44
CA LYS A 318 0.99 -28.27 -3.86
C LYS A 318 0.83 -28.08 -2.37
N ALA A 319 -0.35 -28.38 -1.83
CA ALA A 319 -0.56 -28.39 -0.39
C ALA A 319 0.33 -29.45 0.27
N SER A 320 1.03 -29.08 1.34
CA SER A 320 1.86 -29.99 2.14
C SER A 320 1.04 -30.74 3.19
N ARG A 321 -0.16 -30.23 3.51
CA ARG A 321 -1.15 -30.85 4.40
C ARG A 321 -2.57 -30.49 3.96
N VAL A 322 -3.57 -31.02 4.67
CA VAL A 322 -4.95 -30.55 4.53
C VAL A 322 -5.03 -29.07 4.95
N ILE A 323 -5.69 -28.26 4.13
CA ILE A 323 -5.92 -26.82 4.34
C ILE A 323 -7.42 -26.65 4.50
N GLU A 324 -7.84 -26.11 5.64
CA GLU A 324 -9.26 -25.95 5.95
C GLU A 324 -9.90 -24.83 5.14
N ALA A 325 -11.23 -24.88 4.96
CA ALA A 325 -11.94 -23.83 4.24
C ALA A 325 -11.78 -22.48 4.94
N GLY A 326 -11.29 -21.47 4.22
CA GLY A 326 -10.99 -20.13 4.75
C GLY A 326 -9.59 -19.97 5.32
N GLU A 327 -8.81 -21.05 5.44
CA GLU A 327 -7.39 -20.98 5.78
C GLU A 327 -6.57 -20.48 4.58
N GLU A 328 -5.63 -19.55 4.81
CA GLU A 328 -4.78 -19.02 3.76
C GLU A 328 -3.76 -20.05 3.27
N VAL A 329 -3.54 -20.13 1.95
CA VAL A 329 -2.46 -20.93 1.37
C VAL A 329 -1.14 -20.16 1.42
N THR A 330 -0.14 -20.71 2.11
CA THR A 330 1.17 -20.06 2.33
C THR A 330 2.34 -21.02 2.04
N VAL A 331 3.48 -20.46 1.61
CA VAL A 331 4.72 -21.21 1.29
C VAL A 331 5.92 -20.64 2.03
N SER A 332 6.97 -21.43 2.19
CA SER A 332 8.28 -20.88 2.54
C SER A 332 9.05 -20.51 1.28
N TYR A 333 9.44 -19.24 1.15
CA TYR A 333 10.32 -18.78 0.08
C TYR A 333 11.80 -18.99 0.38
N GLY A 334 12.14 -19.54 1.55
CA GLY A 334 13.53 -19.73 1.96
C GLY A 334 14.26 -18.42 2.26
N PHE A 335 13.55 -17.29 2.35
CA PHE A 335 14.13 -16.02 2.78
C PHE A 335 14.40 -16.06 4.28
N THR A 336 15.66 -15.94 4.68
CA THR A 336 16.07 -15.78 6.07
C THR A 336 16.01 -14.29 6.44
N ASN A 337 14.81 -13.69 6.47
CA ASN A 337 14.68 -12.25 6.71
C ASN A 337 14.01 -11.93 8.05
N LYS A 338 14.57 -10.97 8.79
CA LYS A 338 14.14 -10.56 10.15
C LYS A 338 12.85 -9.72 10.17
N SER A 339 12.29 -9.39 9.02
CA SER A 339 11.11 -8.52 8.89
C SER A 339 9.94 -9.18 8.15
N CYS A 340 9.71 -10.47 8.38
CA CYS A 340 8.49 -11.13 7.91
C CYS A 340 7.27 -10.69 8.75
N PHE A 341 6.10 -10.58 8.11
CA PHE A 341 4.80 -10.26 8.71
C PHE A 341 3.87 -11.47 8.78
N CYS A 342 4.35 -12.69 8.51
CA CYS A 342 3.53 -13.87 8.73
C CYS A 342 3.20 -14.03 10.21
N ASP A 343 2.06 -14.65 10.52
CA ASP A 343 1.58 -14.84 11.89
C ASP A 343 2.65 -15.41 12.82
N SER A 344 3.43 -16.39 12.32
CA SER A 344 4.50 -17.03 13.10
C SER A 344 5.64 -16.08 13.50
N CYS A 345 5.88 -15.02 12.73
CA CYS A 345 6.90 -14.00 13.06
C CYS A 345 6.30 -12.82 13.84
N LEU A 346 5.02 -12.53 13.67
CA LEU A 346 4.33 -11.51 14.44
C LEU A 346 4.16 -11.93 15.91
N GLU A 347 3.89 -13.20 16.18
CA GLU A 347 3.85 -13.73 17.56
C GLU A 347 5.20 -13.59 18.26
N GLU A 348 6.29 -13.95 17.58
CA GLU A 348 7.64 -13.79 18.15
C GLU A 348 7.97 -12.32 18.46
N LYS A 349 7.59 -11.39 17.58
CA LYS A 349 7.78 -9.95 17.84
C LYS A 349 6.97 -9.48 19.04
N LYS A 350 5.70 -9.90 19.17
CA LYS A 350 4.87 -9.55 20.33
C LYS A 350 5.44 -10.08 21.63
N GLU A 351 6.00 -11.30 21.63
CA GLU A 351 6.65 -11.86 22.81
C GLU A 351 7.96 -11.15 23.16
N LEU A 352 8.77 -10.78 22.15
CA LEU A 352 9.97 -9.97 22.36
C LEU A 352 9.64 -8.57 22.91
N GLU A 353 8.63 -7.90 22.35
CA GLU A 353 8.17 -6.59 22.85
C GLU A 353 7.64 -6.67 24.30
N LYS A 354 6.97 -7.76 24.67
CA LYS A 354 6.56 -8.00 26.06
C LYS A 354 7.76 -8.18 27.00
N LEU A 355 8.78 -8.94 26.58
CA LEU A 355 9.99 -9.18 27.37
C LEU A 355 10.79 -7.89 27.57
N GLU A 356 10.96 -7.09 26.51
CA GLU A 356 11.61 -5.77 26.60
C GLU A 356 10.84 -4.83 27.53
N TRP A 357 9.51 -4.88 27.52
CA TRP A 357 8.68 -4.09 28.43
C TRP A 357 8.86 -4.52 29.90
N ILE A 358 8.92 -5.83 30.18
CA ILE A 358 9.17 -6.37 31.54
C ILE A 358 10.56 -5.96 32.03
N GLU A 359 11.60 -6.13 31.20
CA GLU A 359 12.96 -5.73 31.58
C GLU A 359 13.10 -4.22 31.87
N ASN A 360 12.31 -3.39 31.19
CA ASN A 360 12.30 -1.94 31.45
C ASN A 360 11.55 -1.58 32.73
N LEU A 361 10.49 -2.32 33.09
CA LEU A 361 9.80 -2.15 34.39
C LEU A 361 10.69 -2.52 35.58
N ASP A 362 11.50 -3.58 35.46
CA ASP A 362 12.40 -3.98 36.54
C ASP A 362 13.53 -2.95 36.74
N LYS A 363 14.02 -2.34 35.66
CA LYS A 363 15.03 -1.26 35.73
C LYS A 363 14.47 0.03 36.34
N GLU A 364 13.19 0.33 36.16
CA GLU A 364 12.55 1.48 36.82
C GLU A 364 12.28 1.26 38.31
N ASN A 365 12.15 0.00 38.75
CA ASN A 365 11.94 -0.35 40.16
C ASN A 365 13.24 -0.48 40.97
N ASP A 366 14.40 -0.55 40.31
CA ASP A 366 15.73 -0.63 40.95
C ASP A 366 16.36 0.75 41.24
N VAL A 367 15.56 1.83 41.26
CA VAL A 367 16.04 3.15 41.74
C VAL A 367 16.35 3.05 43.24
N PRO A 368 17.59 3.28 43.68
CA PRO A 368 17.96 3.15 45.09
C PRO A 368 17.15 4.13 45.94
N SER A 369 16.49 3.61 46.98
CA SER A 369 15.73 4.37 47.99
C SER A 369 16.65 5.19 48.92
N GLY A 370 17.56 5.98 48.33
CA GLY A 370 18.61 6.73 49.00
C GLY A 370 18.52 8.23 48.74
N ALA A 371 17.43 8.88 49.18
CA ALA A 371 17.37 10.34 49.28
C ALA A 371 16.56 10.78 50.52
N THR A 372 17.26 10.77 51.64
CA THR A 372 17.27 11.73 52.74
C THR A 372 16.05 12.65 52.94
N LYS A 373 15.41 12.48 54.10
CA LYS A 373 14.59 13.47 54.81
C LYS A 373 15.28 14.86 54.82
N ARG A 374 14.63 15.88 54.25
CA ARG A 374 14.77 17.28 54.69
C ARG A 374 13.39 17.83 55.06
N LYS A 375 13.16 17.92 56.38
CA LYS A 375 12.19 18.85 56.98
C LYS A 375 12.75 20.27 56.84
N ALA A 376 12.01 21.20 56.23
CA ALA A 376 12.00 22.60 56.64
C ALA A 376 10.88 23.39 55.92
N ALA A 377 10.06 24.06 56.74
CA ALA A 377 9.32 25.30 56.53
C ALA A 377 8.41 25.45 55.28
N PHE A 378 7.11 25.30 55.53
CA PHE A 378 6.04 25.82 54.70
C PHE A 378 5.77 27.27 55.13
N GLU A 379 6.31 28.25 54.39
CA GLU A 379 5.88 29.65 54.49
C GLU A 379 4.88 29.95 53.38
N SER A 380 3.70 30.40 53.80
CA SER A 380 2.59 30.84 52.98
C SER A 380 2.93 32.13 52.22
N ASN A 381 2.78 32.12 50.89
CA ASN A 381 2.57 33.36 50.14
C ASN A 381 1.61 33.11 48.97
N SER A 382 0.35 33.52 49.17
CA SER A 382 -0.69 33.59 48.15
C SER A 382 -0.46 34.78 47.21
N PRO A 383 -0.52 34.63 45.88
CA PRO A 383 -0.56 35.77 44.98
C PRO A 383 -1.97 36.37 44.91
N LYS A 384 -2.05 37.68 45.19
CA LYS A 384 -3.26 38.50 45.03
C LYS A 384 -3.65 38.61 43.55
N ALA A 385 -4.92 38.34 43.25
CA ALA A 385 -5.54 38.62 41.95
C ALA A 385 -5.59 40.13 41.69
N LYS A 386 -5.09 40.57 40.52
CA LYS A 386 -5.31 41.94 40.01
C LYS A 386 -6.62 41.97 39.22
N VAL A 387 -7.59 42.71 39.75
CA VAL A 387 -8.83 43.10 39.08
C VAL A 387 -8.49 44.18 38.04
N PHE A 388 -8.81 43.92 36.78
CA PHE A 388 -8.79 44.92 35.71
C PHE A 388 -10.12 45.70 35.74
N LYS A 389 -10.05 47.03 35.85
CA LYS A 389 -11.18 47.93 35.56
C LYS A 389 -11.12 48.34 34.09
N PRO A 390 -12.26 48.44 33.38
CA PRO A 390 -12.31 49.08 32.08
C PRO A 390 -12.33 50.60 32.23
N SER A 391 -11.62 51.27 31.33
CA SER A 391 -11.64 52.72 31.15
C SER A 391 -12.58 53.10 30.00
N ASN A 392 -13.55 53.96 30.35
CA ASN A 392 -14.43 54.83 29.56
C ASN A 392 -15.33 54.23 28.46
#